data_AF-A0A964JTJ8-F1
#
_entry.id   AF-A0A964JTJ8-F1
#
_cell.length_a   1.000
_cell.length_b   1.000
_cell.length_c   1.000
_cell.angle_alpha   90.00
_cell.angle_beta   90.00
_cell.angle_gamma   90.00
#
_symmetry.space_group_name_H-M   'P 1'
#
loop_
_entity.id
_entity.type
_entity.pdbx_description
1 polymer ?
#
loop_
_entity_poly.entity_id
_entity_poly.type
_entity_poly.pdbx_seq_one_letter_code
_entity_poly.pdbx_strand_id
1 'polypeptide(L)'
;MYNLLVTAGEGAWDESSYTLDLSRFLEHTEEVPKVRFSALDEVAIAALQQLPTLFAYEKGNDASARVGRIKTLQRRGRDIRITYEFNHAISPIEPKRLEELAWELEINDYEMNRTHWSVKEADLLDVLRVANLLGENVSIPASFRFSRATVINACDKGLSRIMWGASEQDQARSPLPNYR
;
A
#
# COMPACT_ATOMS: atom_id res chain seq x y z
N MET A 1 -6.61 1.87 4.41
CA MET A 1 -5.53 1.10 3.79
C MET A 1 -4.24 1.89 3.76
N TYR A 2 -3.12 1.27 4.13
CA TYR A 2 -1.78 1.87 4.09
C TYR A 2 -0.69 0.79 3.84
N ASN A 3 0.50 1.22 3.41
CA ASN A 3 1.68 0.34 3.33
C ASN A 3 2.46 0.39 4.65
N LEU A 4 2.84 -0.75 5.21
CA LEU A 4 3.82 -0.84 6.28
C LEU A 4 5.11 -1.44 5.73
N LEU A 5 6.23 -0.73 5.85
CA LEU A 5 7.56 -1.25 5.56
C LEU A 5 8.38 -1.27 6.84
N VAL A 6 8.86 -2.45 7.21
CA VAL A 6 9.68 -2.69 8.39
C VAL A 6 11.07 -3.14 7.95
N THR A 7 12.12 -2.66 8.60
CA THR A 7 13.49 -3.10 8.30
C THR A 7 14.41 -3.17 9.53
N ALA A 8 15.33 -4.15 9.56
CA ALA A 8 16.45 -4.19 10.50
C ALA A 8 17.59 -3.24 10.09
N GLY A 9 17.62 -2.74 8.86
CA GLY A 9 18.71 -1.92 8.35
C GLY A 9 18.78 -0.58 9.08
N GLU A 10 19.78 -0.39 9.93
CA GLU A 10 20.03 0.90 10.59
C GLU A 10 20.23 2.01 9.55
N GLY A 11 19.55 3.15 9.73
CA GLY A 11 19.60 4.27 8.79
C GLY A 11 18.96 4.02 7.42
N ALA A 12 18.30 2.87 7.20
CA ALA A 12 17.71 2.53 5.90
C ALA A 12 16.70 3.57 5.38
N TRP A 13 16.01 4.26 6.30
CA TRP A 13 15.04 5.30 5.97
C TRP A 13 15.66 6.70 5.85
N ASP A 14 16.96 6.86 6.07
CA ASP A 14 17.67 8.13 5.82
C ASP A 14 18.17 8.24 4.38
N GLU A 15 18.08 7.15 3.64
CA GLU A 15 18.36 7.06 2.21
C GLU A 15 17.19 7.58 1.35
N SER A 16 17.42 7.72 0.04
CA SER A 16 16.37 8.12 -0.91
C SER A 16 15.62 6.94 -1.56
N SER A 17 16.11 5.72 -1.35
CA SER A 17 15.56 4.51 -1.95
C SER A 17 15.81 3.29 -1.06
N TYR A 18 14.96 2.28 -1.20
CA TYR A 18 15.10 1.02 -0.47
C TYR A 18 14.82 -0.16 -1.41
N THR A 19 15.54 -1.27 -1.21
CA THR A 19 15.36 -2.50 -1.98
C THR A 19 15.04 -3.64 -1.03
N LEU A 20 13.98 -4.39 -1.33
CA LEU A 20 13.59 -5.60 -0.61
C LEU A 20 13.51 -6.79 -1.57
N ASP A 21 13.76 -7.99 -1.04
CA ASP A 21 13.48 -9.23 -1.77
C ASP A 21 11.96 -9.43 -1.87
N LEU A 22 11.49 -9.91 -3.02
CA LEU A 22 10.09 -10.13 -3.37
C LEU A 22 9.41 -11.11 -2.39
N SER A 23 10.16 -12.05 -1.80
CA SER A 23 9.62 -12.95 -0.76
C SER A 23 9.14 -12.20 0.48
N ARG A 24 9.62 -10.97 0.69
CA ARG A 24 9.23 -10.08 1.79
C ARG A 24 7.97 -9.25 1.51
N PHE A 25 7.49 -9.27 0.28
CA PHE A 25 6.32 -8.51 -0.14
C PHE A 25 5.02 -9.22 0.23
N LEU A 26 4.08 -8.48 0.81
CA LEU A 26 2.80 -8.96 1.32
C LEU A 26 2.91 -10.02 2.43
N GLU A 27 4.04 -10.09 3.12
CA GLU A 27 4.08 -10.74 4.43
C GLU A 27 3.12 -10.00 5.37
N HIS A 28 2.51 -10.69 6.34
CA HIS A 28 1.58 -10.10 7.32
C HIS A 28 0.39 -9.29 6.73
N THR A 29 0.07 -9.55 5.46
CA THR A 29 -1.05 -8.92 4.77
C THR A 29 -2.23 -9.88 4.73
N GLU A 30 -3.41 -9.37 5.09
CA GLU A 30 -4.67 -10.11 5.02
C GLU A 30 -5.02 -10.50 3.57
N GLU A 31 -5.87 -11.52 3.44
CA GLU A 31 -6.15 -12.15 2.14
C GLU A 31 -6.68 -11.18 1.08
N VAL A 32 -7.56 -10.26 1.48
CA VAL A 32 -8.21 -9.32 0.54
C VAL A 32 -7.19 -8.37 -0.11
N PRO A 33 -6.35 -7.61 0.63
CA PRO A 33 -5.27 -6.84 0.01
C PRO A 33 -4.26 -7.74 -0.73
N LYS A 34 -3.99 -8.94 -0.22
CA LYS A 34 -3.00 -9.85 -0.81
C LYS A 34 -3.38 -10.25 -2.24
N VAL A 35 -4.62 -10.67 -2.45
CA VAL A 35 -5.17 -10.97 -3.78
C VAL A 35 -5.01 -9.76 -4.70
N ARG A 36 -5.35 -8.57 -4.22
CA ARG A 36 -5.31 -7.32 -5.00
C ARG A 36 -3.91 -6.92 -5.45
N PHE A 37 -2.90 -7.09 -4.61
CA PHE A 37 -1.57 -6.52 -4.85
C PHE A 37 -0.51 -7.56 -5.29
N SER A 38 -0.80 -8.85 -5.15
CA SER A 38 0.15 -9.94 -5.44
C SER A 38 0.72 -9.94 -6.86
N ALA A 39 -0.05 -9.50 -7.86
CA ALA A 39 0.38 -9.48 -9.25
C ALA A 39 1.53 -8.48 -9.51
N LEU A 40 1.63 -7.40 -8.71
CA LEU A 40 2.54 -6.27 -8.97
C LEU A 40 2.49 -5.80 -10.43
N ASP A 41 1.30 -5.79 -11.03
CA ASP A 41 1.06 -5.20 -12.34
C ASP A 41 0.97 -3.67 -12.25
N GLU A 42 0.81 -2.99 -13.40
CA GLU A 42 0.76 -1.52 -13.45
C GLU A 42 -0.37 -0.94 -12.59
N VAL A 43 -1.50 -1.63 -12.48
CA VAL A 43 -2.65 -1.19 -11.69
C VAL A 43 -2.36 -1.33 -10.20
N ALA A 44 -1.82 -2.47 -9.78
CA ALA A 44 -1.41 -2.72 -8.40
C ALA A 44 -0.31 -1.74 -7.97
N ILE A 45 0.70 -1.53 -8.81
CA ILE A 45 1.80 -0.58 -8.54
C ILE A 45 1.26 0.84 -8.38
N ALA A 46 0.43 1.30 -9.32
CA ALA A 46 -0.16 2.63 -9.25
C ALA A 46 -0.98 2.81 -7.97
N ALA A 47 -1.74 1.79 -7.57
CA ALA A 47 -2.52 1.82 -6.34
C ALA A 47 -1.63 1.86 -5.08
N LEU A 48 -0.57 1.05 -5.01
CA LEU A 48 0.38 1.04 -3.87
C LEU A 48 1.08 2.39 -3.69
N GLN A 49 1.41 3.09 -4.79
CA GLN A 49 2.02 4.43 -4.77
C GLN A 49 1.06 5.52 -4.26
N GLN A 50 -0.25 5.29 -4.31
CA GLN A 50 -1.24 6.21 -3.73
C GLN A 50 -1.42 5.99 -2.23
N LEU A 51 -1.08 4.82 -1.69
CA LEU A 51 -1.29 4.55 -0.27
C LEU A 51 -0.32 5.36 0.60
N PRO A 52 -0.77 5.91 1.75
CA PRO A 52 0.14 6.40 2.76
C PRO A 52 1.02 5.24 3.24
N THR A 53 2.26 5.54 3.62
CA THR A 53 3.25 4.53 3.95
C THR A 53 3.87 4.82 5.31
N LEU A 54 3.80 3.84 6.20
CA LEU A 54 4.50 3.84 7.49
C LEU A 54 5.84 3.11 7.30
N PHE A 55 6.92 3.86 7.47
CA PHE A 55 8.29 3.36 7.41
C PHE A 55 8.78 3.16 8.85
N ALA A 56 8.94 1.92 9.25
CA ALA A 56 9.27 1.52 10.61
C ALA A 56 10.54 0.65 10.63
N TYR A 57 11.07 0.42 11.83
CA TYR A 57 12.20 -0.46 12.03
C TYR A 57 11.79 -1.70 12.83
N GLU A 58 12.56 -2.77 12.69
CA GLU A 58 12.38 -3.95 13.52
C GLU A 58 12.60 -3.63 15.01
N LYS A 59 11.97 -4.43 15.87
CA LYS A 59 12.12 -4.32 17.32
C LYS A 59 13.59 -4.44 17.73
N GLY A 60 14.04 -3.54 18.60
CA GLY A 60 15.44 -3.43 19.02
C GLY A 60 16.25 -2.40 18.22
N ASN A 61 15.66 -1.85 17.16
CA ASN A 61 16.13 -0.61 16.56
C ASN A 61 15.30 0.55 17.15
N ASP A 62 15.93 1.39 17.98
CA ASP A 62 15.27 2.47 18.72
C ASP A 62 14.94 3.70 17.85
N ALA A 63 15.06 3.59 16.52
CA ALA A 63 14.74 4.69 15.61
C ALA A 63 13.23 4.87 15.42
N SER A 64 12.80 6.13 15.42
CA SER A 64 11.42 6.53 15.16
C SER A 64 10.91 6.11 13.78
N ALA A 65 9.65 5.66 13.72
CA ALA A 65 8.95 5.44 12.47
C ALA A 65 8.53 6.78 11.83
N ARG A 66 8.42 6.78 10.50
CA ARG A 66 8.07 7.98 9.71
C ARG A 66 6.93 7.68 8.75
N VAL A 67 6.10 8.68 8.48
CA VAL A 67 5.00 8.57 7.53
C VAL A 67 5.36 9.29 6.23
N GLY A 68 5.00 8.69 5.10
CA GLY A 68 5.28 9.23 3.78
C GLY A 68 4.49 8.54 2.69
N ARG A 69 5.07 8.48 1.49
CA ARG A 69 4.52 7.73 0.35
C ARG A 69 5.62 7.14 -0.53
N ILE A 70 5.27 6.08 -1.24
CA ILE A 70 6.12 5.51 -2.29
C ILE A 70 5.99 6.37 -3.54
N LYS A 71 7.11 6.88 -4.06
CA LYS A 71 7.16 7.68 -5.29
C LYS A 71 7.29 6.80 -6.52
N THR A 72 8.18 5.82 -6.48
CA THR A 72 8.40 4.87 -7.58
C THR A 72 8.55 3.48 -7.03
N LEU A 73 8.12 2.48 -7.81
CA LEU A 73 8.26 1.06 -7.51
C LEU A 73 8.70 0.37 -8.80
N GLN A 74 9.81 -0.37 -8.72
CA GLN A 74 10.34 -1.15 -9.81
C GLN A 74 10.64 -2.57 -9.35
N ARG A 75 10.18 -3.57 -10.10
CA ARG A 75 10.53 -4.96 -9.88
C ARG A 75 11.62 -5.39 -10.87
N ARG A 76 12.68 -6.04 -10.39
CA ARG A 76 13.73 -6.66 -11.21
C ARG A 76 14.03 -8.05 -10.68
N GLY A 77 13.54 -9.07 -11.37
CA GLY A 77 13.67 -10.45 -10.91
C GLY A 77 13.00 -10.64 -9.54
N ARG A 78 13.82 -10.89 -8.53
CA ARG A 78 13.40 -11.06 -7.13
C ARG A 78 13.52 -9.79 -6.29
N ASP A 79 13.95 -8.68 -6.85
CA ASP A 79 14.08 -7.44 -6.07
C ASP A 79 12.93 -6.49 -6.40
N ILE A 80 12.39 -5.85 -5.35
CA ILE A 80 11.52 -4.69 -5.46
C ILE A 80 12.31 -3.49 -4.95
N ARG A 81 12.49 -2.49 -5.80
CA ARG A 81 13.11 -1.22 -5.43
C ARG A 81 12.06 -0.13 -5.38
N ILE A 82 12.06 0.61 -4.28
CA ILE A 82 11.22 1.80 -4.11
C ILE A 82 12.06 3.07 -3.96
N THR A 83 11.51 4.19 -4.41
CA THR A 83 11.88 5.51 -3.88
C THR A 83 10.70 6.07 -3.12
N TYR A 84 10.98 6.92 -2.14
CA TYR A 84 9.95 7.43 -1.24
C TYR A 84 10.23 8.88 -0.85
N GLU A 85 9.25 9.49 -0.21
CA GLU A 85 9.37 10.77 0.45
C GLU A 85 8.55 10.79 1.73
N PHE A 86 9.02 11.53 2.73
CA PHE A 86 8.33 11.68 4.01
C PHE A 86 7.39 12.88 4.00
N ASN A 87 6.31 12.75 4.77
CA ASN A 87 5.43 13.85 5.08
C ASN A 87 5.91 14.52 6.37
N HIS A 88 6.67 15.60 6.23
CA HIS A 88 7.22 16.36 7.36
C HIS A 88 6.16 17.08 8.22
N ALA A 89 4.89 17.07 7.81
CA ALA A 89 3.79 17.59 8.62
C ALA A 89 3.35 16.60 9.71
N ILE A 90 3.74 15.32 9.58
CA ILE A 90 3.48 14.28 10.58
C ILE A 90 4.77 14.08 11.37
N SER A 91 4.69 14.22 12.70
CA SER A 91 5.83 14.02 13.56
C SER A 91 6.32 12.56 13.48
N PRO A 92 7.64 12.32 13.59
CA PRO A 92 8.16 10.96 13.78
C PRO A 92 7.48 10.28 14.98
N ILE A 93 7.27 8.97 14.86
CA ILE A 93 6.54 8.16 15.84
C ILE A 93 7.56 7.30 16.58
N GLU A 94 7.78 7.61 17.86
CA GLU A 94 8.71 6.86 18.70
C GLU A 94 8.31 5.38 18.82
N PRO A 95 9.27 4.44 18.94
CA PRO A 95 8.99 3.01 18.97
C PRO A 95 7.92 2.62 20.00
N LYS A 96 8.02 3.14 21.23
CA LYS A 96 7.02 2.90 22.28
C LYS A 96 5.63 3.38 21.88
N ARG A 97 5.53 4.53 21.21
CA ARG A 97 4.25 5.07 20.76
C ARG A 97 3.67 4.24 19.61
N LEU A 98 4.51 3.70 18.74
CA LEU A 98 4.10 2.77 17.70
C LEU A 98 3.56 1.47 18.30
N GLU A 99 4.22 0.93 19.33
CA GLU A 99 3.75 -0.24 20.08
C GLU A 99 2.37 0.01 20.71
N GLU A 100 2.15 1.19 21.31
CA GLU A 100 0.85 1.57 21.87
C GLU A 100 -0.29 1.66 20.83
N LEU A 101 0.03 1.86 19.55
CA LEU A 101 -0.93 1.97 18.44
C LEU A 101 -1.03 0.67 17.61
N ALA A 102 -0.32 -0.39 18.00
CA ALA A 102 -0.17 -1.58 17.17
C ALA A 102 -1.52 -2.22 16.81
N TRP A 103 -2.45 -2.27 17.78
CA TRP A 103 -3.77 -2.84 17.57
C TRP A 103 -4.58 -2.05 16.53
N GLU A 104 -4.67 -0.73 16.68
CA GLU A 104 -5.40 0.15 15.75
C GLU A 104 -4.76 0.19 14.35
N LEU A 105 -3.45 -0.05 14.29
CA LEU A 105 -2.68 -0.13 13.05
C LEU A 105 -2.68 -1.52 12.41
N GLU A 106 -3.37 -2.50 13.00
CA GLU A 106 -3.39 -3.91 12.55
C GLU A 106 -1.97 -4.54 12.49
N ILE A 107 -1.11 -4.15 13.42
CA ILE A 107 0.26 -4.66 13.57
C ILE A 107 0.23 -5.77 14.63
N ASN A 108 0.63 -6.98 14.23
CA ASN A 108 0.66 -8.12 15.13
C ASN A 108 1.98 -8.17 15.94
N ASP A 109 1.94 -8.82 17.11
CA ASP A 109 3.07 -8.90 18.07
C ASP A 109 4.42 -9.36 17.48
N TYR A 110 4.38 -10.15 16.40
CA TYR A 110 5.58 -10.73 15.78
C TYR A 110 6.01 -10.03 14.48
N GLU A 111 5.18 -9.12 13.96
CA GLU A 111 5.39 -8.48 12.67
C GLU A 111 6.62 -7.57 12.69
N MET A 112 6.92 -6.97 13.84
CA MET A 112 8.10 -6.11 14.02
C MET A 112 9.42 -6.87 14.21
N ASN A 113 9.45 -8.20 14.12
CA ASN A 113 10.68 -8.99 14.32
C ASN A 113 11.37 -9.39 13.00
N ARG A 114 10.91 -8.88 11.86
CA ARG A 114 11.53 -9.16 10.56
C ARG A 114 11.22 -8.10 9.51
N THR A 115 12.18 -7.88 8.64
CA THR A 115 12.10 -6.97 7.50
C THR A 115 11.04 -7.48 6.53
N HIS A 116 10.04 -6.65 6.27
CA HIS A 116 8.95 -6.99 5.35
C HIS A 116 8.19 -5.76 4.84
N TRP A 117 7.32 -6.00 3.86
CA TRP A 117 6.31 -5.05 3.41
C TRP A 117 4.93 -5.70 3.53
N SER A 118 4.05 -5.11 4.33
CA SER A 118 2.64 -5.47 4.43
C SER A 118 1.70 -4.36 3.95
N VAL A 119 0.49 -4.72 3.52
CA VAL A 119 -0.60 -3.77 3.23
C VAL A 119 -1.71 -3.99 4.23
N LYS A 120 -2.05 -2.95 4.99
CA LYS A 120 -3.04 -3.00 6.07
C LYS A 120 -4.33 -2.34 5.65
N GLU A 121 -5.46 -2.79 6.18
CA GLU A 121 -6.79 -2.24 5.85
C GLU A 121 -7.12 -1.00 6.68
N ALA A 122 -6.58 -0.91 7.89
CA ALA A 122 -6.69 0.25 8.78
C ALA A 122 -6.42 1.60 8.08
N ASP A 123 -7.02 2.66 8.62
CA ASP A 123 -6.79 4.04 8.18
C ASP A 123 -5.67 4.68 9.02
N LEU A 124 -4.44 4.60 8.51
CA LEU A 124 -3.25 5.16 9.17
C LEU A 124 -3.45 6.61 9.60
N LEU A 125 -4.00 7.47 8.73
CA LEU A 125 -4.10 8.89 9.05
C LEU A 125 -5.16 9.15 10.13
N ASP A 126 -6.25 8.39 10.14
CA ASP A 126 -7.26 8.50 11.18
C ASP A 126 -6.74 8.03 12.55
N VAL A 127 -6.00 6.92 12.58
CA VAL A 127 -5.36 6.43 13.82
C VAL A 127 -4.39 7.48 14.37
N LEU A 128 -3.52 8.04 13.53
CA LEU A 128 -2.57 9.07 13.93
C LEU A 128 -3.27 10.37 14.38
N ARG A 129 -4.40 10.72 13.75
CA ARG A 129 -5.23 11.86 14.15
C ARG A 129 -5.79 11.66 15.56
N VAL A 130 -6.41 10.51 15.83
CA VAL A 130 -6.96 10.18 17.15
C VAL A 130 -5.85 10.13 18.22
N ALA A 131 -4.65 9.70 17.83
CA ALA A 131 -3.48 9.65 18.68
C ALA A 131 -2.79 11.01 18.92
N ASN A 132 -3.29 12.10 18.34
CA ASN A 132 -2.70 13.45 18.35
C ASN A 132 -1.26 13.51 17.79
N LEU A 133 -0.97 12.69 16.78
CA LEU A 133 0.33 12.63 16.09
C LEU A 133 0.34 13.43 14.78
N LEU A 134 -0.81 13.95 14.36
CA LEU A 134 -0.88 14.99 13.34
C LEU A 134 -0.56 16.33 14.02
N GLY A 135 0.45 17.06 13.53
CA GLY A 135 0.79 18.37 14.09
C GLY A 135 -0.43 19.32 14.18
N GLU A 136 -0.40 20.25 15.14
CA GLU A 136 -1.55 21.12 15.48
C GLU A 136 -2.08 21.99 14.32
N ASN A 137 -1.39 22.04 13.17
CA ASN A 137 -1.79 22.79 11.97
C ASN A 137 -1.72 21.96 10.67
N VAL A 138 -1.91 20.64 10.73
CA VAL A 138 -1.87 19.81 9.51
C VAL A 138 -3.16 19.98 8.70
N SER A 139 -3.11 20.83 7.67
CA SER A 139 -4.00 20.65 6.52
C SER A 139 -3.52 19.40 5.77
N ILE A 140 -4.18 18.25 5.99
CA ILE A 140 -3.97 17.09 5.12
C ILE A 140 -4.35 17.56 3.71
N PRO A 141 -3.40 17.63 2.75
CA PRO A 141 -3.73 18.09 1.41
C PRO A 141 -4.86 17.21 0.87
N ALA A 142 -5.77 17.75 0.06
CA ALA A 142 -6.91 16.96 -0.44
C ALA A 142 -6.47 15.70 -1.19
N SER A 143 -5.27 15.69 -1.77
CA SER A 143 -4.63 14.51 -2.38
C SER A 143 -4.31 13.37 -1.40
N PHE A 144 -4.31 13.65 -0.09
CA PHE A 144 -4.12 12.69 1.01
C PHE A 144 -5.41 12.37 1.76
N ARG A 145 -6.54 13.00 1.40
CA ARG A 145 -7.85 12.56 1.87
C ARG A 145 -8.29 11.35 1.07
N PHE A 146 -7.83 10.17 1.49
CA PHE A 146 -8.44 8.92 1.04
C PHE A 146 -9.77 8.75 1.75
N SER A 147 -10.79 9.48 1.28
CA SER A 147 -12.15 9.21 1.72
C SER A 147 -12.46 7.73 1.44
N ARG A 148 -13.28 7.11 2.28
CA ARG A 148 -13.82 5.76 2.02
C ARG A 148 -14.39 5.66 0.59
N ALA A 149 -14.93 6.77 0.05
CA ALA A 149 -15.40 6.88 -1.33
C ALA A 149 -14.27 6.89 -2.39
N THR A 150 -13.08 7.42 -2.11
CA THR A 150 -11.92 7.38 -3.00
C THR A 150 -11.39 5.95 -3.14
N VAL A 151 -11.34 5.21 -2.02
CA VAL A 151 -10.94 3.78 -2.00
C VAL A 151 -11.96 2.94 -2.77
N ILE A 152 -13.26 3.19 -2.57
CA ILE A 152 -14.35 2.49 -3.30
C ILE A 152 -14.34 2.83 -4.80
N ASN A 153 -14.16 4.11 -5.17
CA ASN A 153 -14.11 4.51 -6.59
C ASN A 153 -12.88 3.96 -7.34
N ALA A 154 -11.77 3.75 -6.64
CA ALA A 154 -10.62 3.04 -7.21
C ALA A 154 -10.90 1.53 -7.41
N CYS A 155 -11.80 0.93 -6.62
CA CYS A 155 -12.25 -0.44 -6.83
C CYS A 155 -13.18 -0.57 -8.06
N ASP A 156 -14.07 0.39 -8.30
CA ASP A 156 -15.03 0.32 -9.41
C ASP A 156 -14.38 0.50 -10.79
N LYS A 157 -13.40 1.41 -10.91
CA LYS A 157 -12.75 1.69 -12.21
C LYS A 157 -11.83 0.57 -12.70
N GLY A 158 -11.44 -0.36 -11.84
CA GLY A 158 -10.68 -1.56 -12.21
C GLY A 158 -11.57 -2.72 -12.68
N LEU A 159 -12.80 -2.82 -12.15
CA LEU A 159 -13.72 -3.92 -12.46
C LEU A 159 -14.58 -3.65 -13.70
N SER A 160 -14.85 -2.38 -14.03
CA SER A 160 -15.64 -2.03 -15.22
C SER A 160 -14.96 -2.37 -16.55
N ARG A 161 -13.62 -2.49 -16.57
CA ARG A 161 -12.87 -2.90 -17.78
C ARG A 161 -12.77 -4.41 -17.95
N ILE A 162 -12.90 -5.18 -16.87
CA ILE A 162 -12.84 -6.65 -16.89
C ILE A 162 -14.23 -7.25 -17.20
N MET A 163 -15.31 -6.54 -16.87
CA MET A 163 -16.69 -7.04 -17.00
C MET A 163 -17.40 -6.72 -18.33
N TRP A 164 -16.78 -6.00 -19.28
CA TRP A 164 -17.37 -5.74 -20.62
C TRP A 164 -16.51 -6.20 -21.81
N GLY A 165 -15.47 -7.01 -21.57
CA GLY A 165 -14.62 -7.58 -22.63
C GLY A 165 -15.06 -8.97 -23.13
N ALA A 166 -16.08 -9.58 -22.54
CA ALA A 166 -16.53 -10.93 -22.85
C ALA A 166 -18.03 -10.96 -23.19
N SER A 167 -18.44 -10.16 -24.16
CA SER A 167 -19.78 -10.27 -24.75
C SER A 167 -19.87 -9.35 -25.96
N GLU A 168 -19.36 -9.80 -27.10
CA GLU A 168 -19.97 -9.37 -28.36
C GLU A 168 -19.72 -10.38 -29.48
N GLN A 169 -20.83 -10.77 -30.10
CA GLN A 169 -20.96 -11.29 -31.46
C GLN A 169 -20.68 -12.79 -31.65
N ASP A 170 -21.71 -13.60 -31.45
CA ASP A 170 -22.03 -14.64 -32.44
C ASP A 170 -23.54 -14.92 -32.51
N GLN A 171 -24.28 -13.94 -33.04
CA GLN A 171 -25.64 -14.14 -33.51
C GLN A 171 -25.95 -13.13 -34.63
N ALA A 172 -25.49 -13.42 -35.84
CA ALA A 172 -26.07 -12.88 -37.07
C ALA A 172 -25.89 -13.86 -38.24
N ARG A 173 -27.02 -14.43 -38.64
CA ARG A 173 -27.34 -15.24 -39.83
C ARG A 173 -26.43 -15.06 -41.06
N SER A 174 -26.27 -16.14 -41.82
CA SER A 174 -26.40 -16.06 -43.28
C SER A 174 -27.07 -17.29 -43.91
N PRO A 175 -27.76 -17.12 -45.05
CA PRO A 175 -28.71 -18.06 -45.62
C PRO A 175 -28.06 -19.06 -46.58
N LEU A 176 -28.64 -20.26 -46.69
CA LEU A 176 -28.26 -21.27 -47.67
C LEU A 176 -28.61 -20.79 -49.10
N PRO A 177 -27.71 -20.94 -50.08
CA PRO A 177 -28.06 -20.80 -51.48
C PRO A 177 -28.61 -22.12 -52.04
N ASN A 178 -29.78 -22.04 -52.69
CA ASN A 178 -30.27 -23.05 -53.61
C ASN A 178 -29.33 -23.17 -54.81
N TYR A 179 -28.92 -24.39 -55.18
CA TYR A 179 -28.66 -24.75 -56.57
C TYR A 179 -28.93 -26.25 -56.82
N ARG A 180 -29.90 -26.47 -57.73
CA ARG A 180 -30.27 -27.68 -58.51
C ARG A 180 -30.95 -28.84 -57.80
#